data_AF-A0A1M7YM50-F1
#
_entry.id   AF-A0A1M7YM50-F1
#
_cell.length_a   1.000
_cell.length_b   1.000
_cell.length_c   1.000
_cell.angle_alpha   90.00
_cell.angle_beta   90.00
_cell.angle_gamma   90.00
#
_symmetry.space_group_name_H-M   'P 1'
#
loop_
_entity.id
_entity.type
_entity.pdbx_description
1 polymer ?
#
loop_
_entity_poly.entity_id
_entity_poly.type
_entity_poly.pdbx_seq_one_letter_code
_entity_poly.pdbx_strand_id
1 'polypeptide(L)'
;MIKTNPGLKEITIDIRGAITRFITDGYFTEFEDGSIEYTPYFRDRNDVLAFALFALDGVQYEDGDDIFESIIKDEELANKFKLYKNNGNYQSITEDISDMVEFKKQQLLHKSKLDEAFESLNTLLGTMNEKLSQIDAKSMEKVIKKFNIKEVMKEYQKSGAGDAVRDKVIQEQAQKIKELTNEISAQSVLTDK
;
A
#
# COMPACT_ATOMS: atom_id res chain seq x y z
N MET A 1 11.99 -14.92 -31.52
CA MET A 1 12.36 -15.87 -30.43
C MET A 1 13.32 -16.96 -30.94
N ILE A 2 14.44 -17.18 -30.23
CA ILE A 2 15.45 -18.20 -30.54
C ILE A 2 15.55 -19.20 -29.38
N LYS A 3 15.47 -20.51 -29.66
CA LYS A 3 15.58 -21.61 -28.68
C LYS A 3 16.96 -22.28 -28.78
N THR A 4 17.67 -22.38 -27.67
CA THR A 4 18.96 -23.09 -27.50
C THR A 4 18.87 -24.04 -26.31
N ASN A 5 18.40 -25.26 -26.55
CA ASN A 5 18.15 -26.30 -25.53
C ASN A 5 17.36 -25.78 -24.30
N PRO A 6 16.07 -25.44 -24.45
CA PRO A 6 15.30 -24.83 -23.39
C PRO A 6 15.21 -25.71 -22.14
N GLY A 7 15.48 -25.14 -20.97
CA GLY A 7 15.56 -25.86 -19.70
C GLY A 7 14.88 -25.12 -18.56
N LEU A 8 14.59 -25.82 -17.46
CA LEU A 8 14.16 -25.18 -16.23
C LEU A 8 15.39 -24.83 -15.40
N LYS A 9 15.45 -23.59 -14.93
CA LYS A 9 16.46 -23.14 -13.96
C LYS A 9 16.17 -23.77 -12.60
N GLU A 10 17.24 -23.99 -11.84
CA GLU A 10 17.10 -24.23 -10.40
C GLU A 10 16.55 -22.96 -9.74
N ILE A 11 15.48 -23.10 -8.97
CA ILE A 11 14.85 -21.96 -8.30
C ILE A 11 15.58 -21.70 -6.98
N THR A 12 16.52 -20.77 -7.04
CA THR A 12 17.20 -20.24 -5.84
C THR A 12 16.30 -19.27 -5.08
N ILE A 13 16.68 -18.89 -3.86
CA ILE A 13 15.92 -17.93 -3.05
C ILE A 13 15.77 -16.57 -3.73
N ASP A 14 16.80 -16.11 -4.45
CA ASP A 14 16.78 -14.83 -5.17
C ASP A 14 15.83 -14.88 -6.37
N ILE A 15 15.87 -15.99 -7.12
CA ILE A 15 14.96 -16.22 -8.26
C ILE A 15 13.52 -16.31 -7.75
N ARG A 16 13.28 -17.03 -6.65
CA ARG A 16 11.97 -17.08 -5.99
C ARG A 16 11.47 -15.68 -5.63
N GLY A 17 12.30 -14.87 -4.96
CA GLY A 17 11.94 -13.50 -4.59
C GLY A 17 11.60 -12.62 -5.80
N ALA A 18 12.36 -12.74 -6.89
CA ALA A 18 12.09 -12.02 -8.14
C ALA A 18 10.76 -12.44 -8.77
N ILE A 19 10.50 -13.75 -8.86
CA ILE A 19 9.23 -14.31 -9.38
C ILE A 19 8.06 -13.83 -8.53
N THR A 20 8.14 -14.00 -7.20
CA THR A 20 7.07 -13.61 -6.28
C THR A 20 6.72 -12.13 -6.46
N ARG A 21 7.71 -11.24 -6.44
CA ARG A 21 7.49 -9.80 -6.61
C ARG A 21 6.85 -9.47 -7.96
N PHE A 22 7.38 -10.05 -9.04
CA PHE A 22 6.89 -9.79 -10.40
C PHE A 22 5.43 -10.22 -10.58
N ILE A 23 5.06 -11.38 -10.04
CA ILE A 23 3.68 -11.87 -10.10
C ILE A 23 2.77 -11.03 -9.19
N THR A 24 3.22 -10.69 -7.98
CA THR A 24 2.48 -9.80 -7.06
C THR A 24 2.17 -8.45 -7.73
N ASP A 25 3.10 -7.87 -8.48
CA ASP A 25 2.85 -6.61 -9.19
C ASP A 25 1.75 -6.76 -10.26
N GLY A 26 1.55 -7.95 -10.83
CA GLY A 26 0.44 -8.24 -11.74
C GLY A 26 -0.96 -8.20 -11.10
N TYR A 27 -1.05 -8.01 -9.78
CA TYR A 27 -2.31 -7.77 -9.08
C TYR A 27 -2.65 -6.30 -8.90
N PHE A 28 -1.77 -5.38 -9.30
CA PHE A 28 -1.96 -3.95 -9.04
C PHE A 28 -1.61 -3.12 -10.27
N THR A 29 -2.42 -2.09 -10.54
CA THR A 29 -2.17 -1.12 -11.60
C THR A 29 -1.97 0.25 -10.98
N GLU A 30 -0.87 0.91 -11.34
CA GLU A 30 -0.62 2.31 -11.01
C GLU A 30 -1.07 3.18 -12.18
N PHE A 31 -1.93 4.16 -11.90
CA PHE A 31 -2.44 5.10 -12.89
C PHE A 31 -1.59 6.38 -12.93
N GLU A 32 -1.80 7.21 -13.95
CA GLU A 32 -1.03 8.44 -14.16
C GLU A 32 -1.14 9.45 -13.01
N ASP A 33 -2.22 9.40 -12.23
CA ASP A 33 -2.44 10.22 -11.04
C ASP A 33 -1.73 9.67 -9.78
N GLY A 34 -1.01 8.55 -9.91
CA GLY A 34 -0.32 7.86 -8.83
C GLY A 34 -1.23 6.98 -7.96
N SER A 35 -2.51 6.85 -8.29
CA SER A 35 -3.42 5.91 -7.63
C SER A 35 -3.04 4.47 -7.99
N ILE A 36 -3.18 3.57 -7.02
CA ILE A 36 -2.90 2.15 -7.20
C ILE A 36 -4.18 1.37 -6.91
N GLU A 37 -4.67 0.64 -7.91
CA GLU A 37 -5.83 -0.22 -7.76
C GLU A 37 -5.46 -1.70 -7.76
N TYR A 38 -6.31 -2.50 -7.12
CA TYR A 38 -6.21 -3.96 -7.18
C TYR A 38 -6.87 -4.48 -8.46
N THR A 39 -6.05 -5.00 -9.38
CA THR A 39 -6.40 -5.44 -10.73
C THR A 39 -5.88 -6.86 -10.97
N PRO A 40 -6.56 -7.91 -10.47
CA PRO A 40 -6.03 -9.28 -10.45
C PRO A 40 -5.95 -9.97 -11.82
N TYR A 41 -6.52 -9.36 -12.86
CA TYR A 41 -6.66 -9.97 -14.19
C TYR A 41 -5.34 -10.09 -14.96
N PHE A 42 -4.29 -9.37 -14.58
CA PHE A 42 -2.96 -9.53 -15.18
C PHE A 42 -2.10 -10.62 -14.51
N ARG A 43 -2.57 -11.20 -13.40
CA ARG A 43 -1.84 -12.25 -12.66
C ARG A 43 -1.41 -13.40 -13.57
N ASP A 44 -2.34 -14.00 -14.31
CA ASP A 44 -2.05 -15.20 -15.09
C ASP A 44 -1.06 -14.91 -16.23
N ARG A 45 -1.15 -13.70 -16.81
CA ARG A 45 -0.16 -13.22 -17.77
C ARG A 45 1.21 -13.05 -17.11
N ASN A 46 1.27 -12.42 -15.93
CA ASN A 46 2.52 -12.23 -15.20
C ASN A 46 3.13 -13.54 -14.70
N ASP A 47 2.34 -14.57 -14.42
CA ASP A 47 2.83 -15.91 -14.08
C ASP A 47 3.60 -16.54 -15.25
N VAL A 48 3.03 -16.46 -16.46
CA VAL A 48 3.71 -16.92 -17.69
C VAL A 48 4.96 -16.11 -17.99
N LEU A 49 4.90 -14.79 -17.82
CA LEU A 49 6.06 -13.91 -18.03
C LEU A 49 7.16 -14.15 -16.99
N ALA A 50 6.81 -14.35 -15.71
CA ALA A 50 7.77 -14.66 -14.67
C ALA A 50 8.46 -16.01 -14.93
N PHE A 51 7.71 -17.00 -15.40
CA PHE A 51 8.28 -18.26 -15.86
C PHE A 51 9.31 -18.05 -16.98
N ALA A 52 8.92 -17.32 -18.03
CA ALA A 52 9.78 -17.04 -19.18
C ALA A 52 11.07 -16.29 -18.81
N LEU A 53 10.96 -15.29 -17.92
CA LEU A 53 12.06 -14.40 -17.57
C LEU A 53 13.02 -15.01 -16.53
N PHE A 54 12.48 -15.73 -15.54
CA PHE A 54 13.24 -16.12 -14.35
C PHE A 54 13.43 -17.62 -14.18
N ALA A 55 12.49 -18.45 -14.67
CA ALA A 55 12.53 -19.91 -14.48
C ALA A 55 12.94 -20.68 -15.75
N LEU A 56 12.85 -20.05 -16.92
CA LEU A 56 13.23 -20.65 -18.19
C LEU A 56 14.66 -20.24 -18.57
N ASP A 57 15.43 -21.21 -19.05
CA ASP A 57 16.75 -21.03 -19.64
C ASP A 57 16.76 -21.50 -21.09
N GLY A 58 17.76 -21.06 -21.86
CA GLY A 58 17.93 -21.48 -23.25
C GLY A 58 16.90 -20.90 -24.21
N VAL A 59 16.24 -19.79 -23.84
CA VAL A 59 15.34 -19.04 -24.74
C VAL A 59 15.77 -17.58 -24.75
N GLN A 60 15.93 -17.03 -25.95
CA GLN A 60 16.21 -15.61 -26.17
C GLN A 60 15.05 -14.99 -26.93
N TYR A 61 14.58 -13.86 -26.42
CA TYR A 61 13.52 -13.06 -27.04
C TYR A 61 14.14 -11.91 -27.82
N GLU A 62 13.58 -11.66 -29.00
CA GLU A 62 13.98 -10.57 -29.89
C GLU A 62 13.06 -9.35 -29.67
N ASP A 63 13.51 -8.18 -30.12
CA ASP A 63 12.71 -6.96 -30.04
C ASP A 63 11.38 -7.14 -30.81
N GLY A 64 10.27 -6.93 -30.12
CA GLY A 64 8.92 -7.10 -30.66
C GLY A 64 8.32 -8.50 -30.46
N ASP A 65 9.05 -9.46 -29.88
CA ASP A 65 8.46 -10.74 -29.47
C ASP A 65 7.39 -10.52 -28.38
N ASP A 66 6.19 -11.05 -28.60
CA ASP A 66 5.22 -11.23 -27.52
C ASP A 66 5.63 -12.49 -26.73
N ILE A 67 6.29 -12.28 -25.59
CA ILE A 67 6.78 -13.34 -24.72
C ILE A 67 5.64 -14.25 -24.26
N PHE A 68 4.48 -13.69 -23.91
CA PHE A 68 3.35 -14.48 -23.44
C PHE A 68 2.86 -15.42 -24.54
N GLU A 69 2.62 -14.89 -25.73
CA GLU A 69 2.19 -15.68 -26.88
C GLU A 69 3.24 -16.73 -27.28
N SER A 70 4.52 -16.39 -27.18
CA SER A 70 5.63 -17.29 -27.48
C SER A 70 5.66 -18.52 -26.56
N ILE A 71 5.31 -18.36 -25.28
CA ILE A 71 5.20 -19.50 -24.36
C ILE A 71 3.95 -20.33 -24.60
N ILE A 72 2.79 -19.68 -24.78
CA ILE A 72 1.50 -20.39 -24.82
C ILE A 72 1.30 -21.14 -26.15
N LYS A 73 1.83 -20.61 -27.27
CA LYS A 73 1.70 -21.24 -28.59
C LYS A 73 2.76 -22.31 -28.87
N ASP A 74 3.92 -22.26 -28.20
CA ASP A 74 4.96 -23.27 -28.34
C ASP A 74 4.68 -24.43 -27.37
N GLU A 75 4.32 -25.60 -27.92
CA GLU A 75 3.95 -26.78 -27.14
C GLU A 75 5.05 -27.24 -26.18
N GLU A 76 6.32 -27.12 -26.57
CA GLU A 76 7.46 -27.51 -25.74
C GLU A 76 7.55 -26.59 -24.51
N LEU A 77 7.47 -25.28 -24.74
CA LEU A 77 7.56 -24.28 -23.67
C LEU A 77 6.32 -24.30 -22.77
N ALA A 78 5.13 -24.48 -23.35
CA ALA A 78 3.88 -24.64 -22.59
C ALA A 78 3.93 -25.87 -21.68
N ASN A 79 4.51 -26.98 -22.13
CA ASN A 79 4.70 -28.16 -21.30
C ASN A 79 5.73 -27.94 -20.19
N LYS A 80 6.80 -27.20 -20.45
CA LYS A 80 7.76 -26.79 -19.40
C LYS A 80 7.11 -25.88 -18.37
N PHE A 81 6.23 -24.97 -18.78
CA PHE A 81 5.46 -24.14 -17.85
C PHE A 81 4.56 -24.98 -16.94
N LYS A 82 3.86 -25.99 -17.49
CA LYS A 82 3.08 -26.93 -16.67
C LYS A 82 3.94 -27.69 -15.66
N LEU A 83 5.12 -28.15 -16.06
CA LEU A 83 6.06 -28.83 -15.16
C LEU A 83 6.56 -27.90 -14.04
N TYR A 84 6.85 -26.65 -14.37
CA TYR A 84 7.19 -25.61 -13.41
C TYR A 84 6.07 -25.41 -12.37
N LYS A 85 4.81 -25.30 -12.80
CA LYS A 85 3.65 -25.15 -11.89
C LYS A 85 3.43 -26.35 -10.96
N ASN A 86 3.84 -27.54 -11.38
CA ASN A 86 3.68 -28.77 -10.59
C ASN A 86 4.88 -29.05 -9.66
N ASN A 87 5.90 -28.19 -9.66
CA ASN A 87 7.04 -28.32 -8.75
C ASN A 87 6.68 -27.78 -7.36
N GLY A 88 7.17 -28.42 -6.28
CA GLY A 88 6.97 -27.95 -4.90
C GLY A 88 7.40 -26.50 -4.65
N ASN A 89 8.42 -26.00 -5.36
CA ASN A 89 8.84 -24.60 -5.27
C ASN A 89 7.74 -23.62 -5.70
N TYR A 90 6.92 -23.99 -6.69
CA TYR A 90 5.85 -23.13 -7.18
C TYR A 90 4.75 -22.96 -6.13
N GLN A 91 4.44 -24.00 -5.35
CA GLN A 91 3.48 -23.88 -4.27
C GLN A 91 3.94 -22.84 -3.23
N SER A 92 5.20 -22.90 -2.80
CA SER A 92 5.74 -21.91 -1.86
C SER A 92 5.78 -20.49 -2.44
N ILE A 93 6.06 -20.35 -3.74
CA ILE A 93 5.93 -19.06 -4.45
C ILE A 93 4.48 -18.54 -4.37
N THR A 94 3.49 -19.40 -4.62
CA THR A 94 2.08 -18.97 -4.58
C THR A 94 1.60 -18.56 -3.19
N GLU A 95 2.12 -19.21 -2.14
CA GLU A 95 1.87 -18.83 -0.75
C GLU A 95 2.45 -17.43 -0.46
N ASP A 96 3.72 -17.19 -0.82
CA ASP A 96 4.34 -15.86 -0.66
C ASP A 96 3.59 -14.77 -1.44
N ILE A 97 3.15 -15.06 -2.67
CA ILE A 97 2.39 -14.12 -3.49
C ILE A 97 1.09 -13.75 -2.77
N SER A 98 0.39 -14.74 -2.22
CA SER A 98 -0.85 -14.50 -1.48
C SER A 98 -0.63 -13.56 -0.30
N ASP A 99 0.42 -13.81 0.49
CA ASP A 99 0.77 -12.99 1.65
C ASP A 99 1.16 -11.57 1.24
N MET A 100 1.98 -11.42 0.19
CA MET A 100 2.38 -10.11 -0.32
C MET A 100 1.21 -9.31 -0.92
N VAL A 101 0.30 -9.98 -1.63
CA VAL A 101 -0.91 -9.35 -2.17
C VAL A 101 -1.81 -8.88 -1.04
N GLU A 102 -2.03 -9.72 -0.03
CA GLU A 102 -2.87 -9.34 1.12
C GLU A 102 -2.25 -8.18 1.89
N PHE A 103 -0.95 -8.24 2.16
CA PHE A 103 -0.23 -7.13 2.79
C PHE A 103 -0.37 -5.83 2.01
N LYS A 104 -0.19 -5.86 0.67
CA LYS A 104 -0.30 -4.66 -0.19
C LYS A 104 -1.73 -4.12 -0.24
N LYS A 105 -2.76 -4.99 -0.26
CA LYS A 105 -4.17 -4.56 -0.12
C LYS A 105 -4.41 -3.82 1.19
N GLN A 106 -3.98 -4.39 2.31
CA GLN A 106 -4.12 -3.75 3.63
C GLN A 106 -3.38 -2.42 3.69
N GLN A 107 -2.18 -2.35 3.10
CA GLN A 107 -1.41 -1.11 3.01
C GLN A 107 -2.16 -0.01 2.23
N LEU A 108 -2.80 -0.36 1.11
CA LEU A 108 -3.59 0.59 0.31
C LEU A 108 -4.82 1.08 1.07
N LEU A 109 -5.56 0.17 1.72
CA LEU A 109 -6.72 0.51 2.55
C LEU A 109 -6.34 1.42 3.72
N HIS A 110 -5.20 1.17 4.36
CA HIS A 110 -4.73 1.96 5.49
C HIS A 110 -4.27 3.37 5.06
N LYS A 111 -3.65 3.50 3.88
CA LYS A 111 -3.32 4.81 3.30
C LYS A 111 -4.59 5.61 3.01
N SER A 112 -5.58 5.02 2.33
CA SER A 112 -6.88 5.65 2.05
C SER A 112 -7.56 6.16 3.32
N LYS A 113 -7.59 5.34 4.39
CA LYS A 113 -8.18 5.72 5.68
C LYS A 113 -7.44 6.86 6.37
N LEU A 114 -6.12 6.93 6.23
CA LEU A 114 -5.34 8.06 6.76
C LEU A 114 -5.67 9.33 6.00
N ASP A 115 -5.74 9.27 4.67
CA ASP A 115 -6.09 10.42 3.84
C ASP A 115 -7.51 10.92 4.15
N GLU A 116 -8.47 10.01 4.30
CA GLU A 116 -9.83 10.32 4.77
C GLU A 116 -9.85 10.93 6.18
N ALA A 117 -9.02 10.42 7.10
CA ALA A 117 -8.90 10.98 8.44
C ALA A 117 -8.29 12.39 8.42
N PHE A 118 -7.32 12.65 7.52
CA PHE A 118 -6.73 13.97 7.32
C PHE A 118 -7.72 14.95 6.69
N GLU A 119 -8.49 14.53 5.69
CA GLU A 119 -9.58 15.35 5.12
C GLU A 119 -10.66 15.67 6.17
N SER A 120 -11.02 14.69 6.99
CA SER A 120 -11.95 14.89 8.11
C SER A 120 -11.39 15.87 9.14
N LEU A 121 -10.10 15.79 9.45
CA LEU A 121 -9.38 16.73 10.32
C LEU A 121 -9.31 18.14 9.70
N ASN A 122 -9.03 18.25 8.40
CA ASN A 122 -9.00 19.54 7.69
C ASN A 122 -10.39 20.17 7.64
N THR A 123 -11.44 19.37 7.44
CA THR A 123 -12.84 19.81 7.48
C THR A 123 -13.23 20.26 8.89
N LEU A 124 -12.81 19.53 9.92
CA LEU A 124 -12.98 19.93 11.33
C LEU A 124 -12.24 21.23 11.64
N LEU A 125 -10.99 21.38 11.20
CA LEU A 125 -10.20 22.60 11.35
C LEU A 125 -10.81 23.78 10.60
N GLY A 126 -11.37 23.55 9.41
CA GLY A 126 -12.12 24.55 8.64
C GLY A 126 -13.39 24.99 9.35
N THR A 127 -14.19 24.04 9.83
CA THR A 127 -15.42 24.30 10.60
C THR A 127 -15.10 24.99 11.94
N MET A 128 -13.99 24.61 12.59
CA MET A 128 -13.48 25.29 13.77
C MET A 128 -13.04 26.71 13.44
N ASN A 129 -12.31 26.96 12.35
CA ASN A 129 -11.93 28.30 11.91
C ASN A 129 -13.15 29.18 11.62
N GLU A 130 -14.19 28.64 10.98
CA GLU A 130 -15.45 29.36 10.75
C GLU A 130 -16.16 29.71 12.07
N LYS A 131 -16.22 28.78 13.03
CA LYS A 131 -16.79 29.05 14.37
C LYS A 131 -15.90 29.93 15.26
N LEU A 132 -14.58 29.89 15.08
CA LEU A 132 -13.57 30.64 15.83
C LEU A 132 -13.34 32.05 15.28
N SER A 133 -13.77 32.35 14.06
CA SER A 133 -13.87 33.74 13.56
C SER A 133 -14.80 34.61 14.43
N GLN A 134 -15.54 33.99 15.36
CA GLN A 134 -16.40 34.62 16.36
C GLN A 134 -15.75 34.74 17.76
N ILE A 135 -14.51 34.25 17.97
CA ILE A 135 -13.85 34.19 19.30
C ILE A 135 -12.44 34.82 19.25
N ASP A 136 -12.09 35.61 20.29
CA ASP A 136 -10.87 36.43 20.43
C ASP A 136 -9.53 35.72 20.10
N ALA A 137 -8.67 36.42 19.35
CA ALA A 137 -7.42 35.93 18.75
C ALA A 137 -6.35 35.48 19.77
N LYS A 138 -6.41 35.93 21.03
CA LYS A 138 -5.49 35.48 22.08
C LYS A 138 -5.71 34.02 22.51
N SER A 139 -6.94 33.52 22.37
CA SER A 139 -7.29 32.13 22.67
C SER A 139 -6.74 31.17 21.60
N MET A 140 -6.66 31.62 20.33
CA MET A 140 -6.11 30.85 19.21
C MET A 140 -4.63 30.53 19.35
N GLU A 141 -3.80 31.49 19.76
CA GLU A 141 -2.35 31.31 19.82
C GLU A 141 -1.94 30.21 20.83
N LYS A 142 -2.76 30.02 21.87
CA LYS A 142 -2.57 29.01 22.92
C LYS A 142 -2.97 27.61 22.48
N VAL A 143 -3.96 27.49 21.58
CA VAL A 143 -4.45 26.22 21.02
C VAL A 143 -3.51 25.72 19.92
N ILE A 144 -3.11 26.59 18.99
CA ILE A 144 -2.22 26.24 17.87
C ILE A 144 -0.82 25.84 18.38
N LYS A 145 -0.26 26.53 19.38
CA LYS A 145 1.05 26.19 19.96
C LYS A 145 1.08 24.84 20.69
N LYS A 146 -0.07 24.28 21.10
CA LYS A 146 -0.17 22.95 21.73
C LYS A 146 -0.35 21.81 20.72
N PHE A 147 -0.68 22.12 19.47
CA PHE A 147 -0.86 21.14 18.39
C PHE A 147 0.45 20.96 17.61
N ASN A 148 1.37 20.15 18.12
CA ASN A 148 2.62 19.83 17.42
C ASN A 148 2.48 18.54 16.60
N ILE A 149 1.76 18.61 15.47
CA ILE A 149 1.51 17.48 14.54
C ILE A 149 2.82 16.79 14.10
N LYS A 150 3.95 17.51 14.10
CA LYS A 150 5.28 16.98 13.77
C LYS A 150 5.83 15.98 14.80
N GLU A 151 5.47 16.08 16.08
CA GLU A 151 5.89 15.09 17.09
C GLU A 151 5.11 13.78 16.97
N VAL A 152 3.80 13.87 16.68
CA VAL A 152 2.94 12.71 16.41
C VAL A 152 3.48 11.88 15.24
N MET A 153 3.93 12.54 14.18
CA MET A 153 4.55 11.88 13.02
C MET A 153 5.87 11.16 13.36
N LYS A 154 6.67 11.70 14.29
CA LYS A 154 7.95 11.09 14.69
C LYS A 154 7.77 9.85 15.57
N GLU A 155 6.75 9.82 16.42
CA GLU A 155 6.42 8.63 17.21
C GLU A 155 5.78 7.53 16.35
N TYR A 156 4.90 7.92 15.42
CA TYR A 156 4.27 7.00 14.47
C TYR A 156 5.30 6.25 13.61
N GLN A 157 6.33 6.95 13.11
CA GLN A 157 7.40 6.36 12.31
C GLN A 157 8.33 5.42 13.10
N LYS A 158 8.36 5.51 14.44
CA LYS A 158 9.31 4.76 15.28
C LYS A 158 8.75 3.46 15.86
N SER A 159 7.44 3.30 16.03
CA SER A 159 6.90 2.28 16.94
C SER A 159 6.58 0.93 16.30
N GLY A 160 6.43 0.81 14.98
CA GLY A 160 6.14 -0.46 14.30
C GLY A 160 4.82 -1.16 14.71
N ALA A 161 4.06 -0.57 15.65
CA ALA A 161 2.81 -1.07 16.22
C ALA A 161 1.71 -0.02 16.03
N GLY A 162 1.42 0.26 14.76
CA GLY A 162 0.73 1.48 14.31
C GLY A 162 -0.68 1.69 14.88
N ASP A 163 -1.46 0.63 15.13
CA ASP A 163 -2.89 0.81 15.42
C ASP A 163 -3.19 1.15 16.89
N ALA A 164 -2.58 0.47 17.86
CA ALA A 164 -2.86 0.72 19.28
C ALA A 164 -2.30 2.07 19.78
N VAL A 165 -1.14 2.49 19.24
CA VAL A 165 -0.55 3.80 19.55
C VAL A 165 -1.34 4.90 18.86
N ARG A 166 -1.78 4.70 17.60
CA ARG A 166 -2.65 5.65 16.88
C ARG A 166 -3.96 5.87 17.63
N ASP A 167 -4.67 4.80 17.99
CA ASP A 167 -5.99 4.92 18.60
C ASP A 167 -5.92 5.59 19.97
N LYS A 168 -4.88 5.26 20.76
CA LYS A 168 -4.62 5.93 22.05
C LYS A 168 -4.32 7.42 21.88
N VAL A 169 -3.45 7.79 20.94
CA VAL A 169 -3.09 9.20 20.70
C VAL A 169 -4.29 9.99 20.17
N ILE A 170 -5.05 9.44 19.23
CA ILE A 170 -6.27 10.09 18.71
C ILE A 170 -7.29 10.29 19.84
N GLN A 171 -7.51 9.28 20.69
CA GLN A 171 -8.42 9.38 21.82
C GLN A 171 -7.97 10.42 22.86
N GLU A 172 -6.69 10.40 23.26
CA GLU A 172 -6.15 11.36 24.22
C GLU A 172 -6.23 12.81 23.71
N GLN A 173 -6.06 13.03 22.40
CA GLN A 173 -6.13 14.36 21.83
C GLN A 173 -7.57 14.79 21.56
N ALA A 174 -8.46 13.89 21.14
CA ALA A 174 -9.90 14.18 21.06
C ALA A 174 -10.49 14.56 22.41
N GLN A 175 -10.05 13.91 23.49
CA GLN A 175 -10.41 14.26 24.87
C GLN A 175 -9.96 15.68 25.22
N LYS A 176 -8.71 16.03 24.92
CA LYS A 176 -8.18 17.39 25.15
C LYS A 176 -8.91 18.46 24.35
N ILE A 177 -9.30 18.17 23.10
CA ILE A 177 -10.13 19.07 22.27
C ILE A 177 -11.48 19.32 22.94
N LYS A 178 -12.11 18.25 23.45
CA LYS A 178 -13.41 18.34 24.13
C LYS A 178 -13.30 19.18 25.40
N GLU A 179 -12.24 18.98 26.19
CA GLU A 179 -11.96 19.77 27.40
C GLU A 179 -11.74 21.25 27.07
N LEU A 180 -10.90 21.56 26.08
CA LEU A 180 -10.66 22.92 25.61
C LEU A 180 -11.92 23.60 25.06
N THR A 181 -12.75 22.86 24.32
CA THR A 181 -14.03 23.37 23.81
C THR A 181 -14.95 23.75 24.96
N ASN A 182 -15.03 22.90 25.98
CA ASN A 182 -15.83 23.18 27.18
C ASN A 182 -15.28 24.38 27.98
N GLU A 183 -13.95 24.52 28.10
CA GLU A 183 -13.32 25.67 28.76
C GLU A 183 -13.61 26.98 28.02
N ILE A 184 -13.55 26.98 26.68
CA ILE A 184 -13.86 28.14 25.85
C ILE A 184 -15.35 28.50 25.95
N SER A 185 -16.25 27.51 25.88
CA SER A 185 -17.70 27.72 26.06
C SER A 185 -18.06 28.20 27.47
N ALA A 186 -17.30 27.81 28.50
CA ALA A 186 -17.51 28.30 29.86
C ALA A 186 -17.04 29.75 30.04
N GLN A 187 -15.99 30.18 29.32
CA GLN A 187 -15.48 31.56 29.38
C GLN A 187 -16.37 32.55 28.60
N SER A 188 -17.02 32.13 27.52
CA SER A 188 -17.97 32.99 26.80
C SER A 188 -19.26 33.26 27.59
N VAL A 189 -19.64 32.39 28.53
CA VAL A 189 -20.84 32.60 29.39
C VAL A 189 -20.58 33.59 30.53
N LEU A 190 -19.31 33.82 30.90
CA LEU A 190 -18.92 34.75 31.97
C LEU A 190 -18.72 36.19 31.51
N THR A 191 -18.72 36.44 30.20
CA THR A 191 -18.53 37.78 29.60
C THR A 191 -19.83 38.49 29.23
N ASP A 192 -20.99 37.81 29.35
CA ASP A 192 -22.35 38.35 29.12
C ASP A 192 -23.14 38.66 30.41
N LYS A 193 -22.45 38.90 31.54
CA LYS A 193 -23.03 39.44 32.79
C LYS A 193 -22.34 40.74 33.18
#